data_AF-A0ABD1Y0F1-F1
#
_entry.id   AF-A0ABD1Y0F1-F1
#
_cell.length_a   1.000
_cell.length_b   1.000
_cell.length_c   1.000
_cell.angle_alpha   90.00
_cell.angle_beta   90.00
_cell.angle_gamma   90.00
#
_symmetry.space_group_name_H-M   'P 1'
#
loop_
_entity.id
_entity.type
_entity.pdbx_description
1 polymer ?
#
loop_
_entity_poly.entity_id
_entity_poly.type
_entity_poly.pdbx_seq_one_letter_code
_entity_poly.pdbx_strand_id
1 'polypeptide(L)'
;MKVLSKEQHLQQKTIRDFFLLVIIVGAFAVVGACTCNANQSEEDAMAGLMGAPKDVSHSENSAELDNIGQFAVEQYNSKEGKNLSFKKIVSAKTQVVAGTMYHLVIEAHGDDAVKNYEAKVWHKPWENHKSLEHFKPHGGSASQ
;
A
#
# COMPACT_ATOMS: atom_id res chain seq x y z
N MET A 1 -2.97 18.63 -26.67
CA MET A 1 -3.29 18.10 -25.32
C MET A 1 -4.30 16.94 -25.33
N LYS A 2 -4.36 16.08 -26.37
CA LYS A 2 -5.27 14.91 -26.42
C LYS A 2 -4.54 13.56 -26.49
N VAL A 3 -3.21 13.58 -26.58
CA VAL A 3 -2.38 12.38 -26.76
C VAL A 3 -2.16 11.68 -25.41
N LEU A 4 -1.86 12.46 -24.36
CA LEU A 4 -1.60 11.95 -23.00
C LEU A 4 -2.77 11.16 -22.41
N SER A 5 -4.01 11.60 -22.62
CA SER A 5 -5.22 10.91 -22.13
C SER A 5 -5.48 9.58 -22.86
N LYS A 6 -5.20 9.49 -24.17
CA LYS A 6 -5.35 8.23 -24.93
C LYS A 6 -4.33 7.19 -24.50
N GLU A 7 -3.10 7.61 -24.16
CA GLU A 7 -2.07 6.70 -23.64
C GLU A 7 -2.36 6.23 -22.21
N GLN A 8 -2.92 7.09 -21.34
CA GLN A 8 -3.35 6.67 -19.99
C GLN A 8 -4.45 5.61 -20.07
N HIS A 9 -5.44 5.80 -20.95
CA HIS A 9 -6.49 4.80 -21.14
C HIS A 9 -5.98 3.50 -21.75
N LEU A 10 -4.96 3.54 -22.61
CA LEU A 10 -4.38 2.35 -23.21
C LEU A 10 -3.56 1.55 -22.20
N GLN A 11 -2.79 2.19 -21.32
CA GLN A 11 -2.04 1.54 -20.25
C GLN A 11 -2.97 0.91 -19.19
N GLN A 12 -4.03 1.62 -18.76
CA GLN A 12 -5.03 1.06 -17.84
C GLN A 12 -5.80 -0.10 -18.48
N LYS A 13 -6.08 -0.03 -19.78
CA LYS A 13 -6.73 -1.09 -20.54
C LYS A 13 -5.80 -2.30 -20.70
N THR A 14 -4.52 -2.11 -20.95
CA THR A 14 -3.51 -3.19 -21.00
C THR A 14 -3.36 -3.87 -19.63
N ILE A 15 -3.31 -3.12 -18.53
CA ILE A 15 -3.15 -3.69 -17.17
C ILE A 15 -4.44 -4.40 -16.72
N ARG A 16 -5.62 -3.82 -17.00
CA ARG A 16 -6.92 -4.45 -16.72
C ARG A 16 -7.14 -5.70 -17.56
N ASP A 17 -6.79 -5.67 -18.84
CA ASP A 17 -6.95 -6.79 -19.75
C ASP A 17 -5.93 -7.91 -19.39
N PHE A 18 -4.73 -7.57 -18.88
CA PHE A 18 -3.80 -8.54 -18.28
C PHE A 18 -4.36 -9.21 -17.02
N PHE A 19 -4.97 -8.40 -16.12
CA PHE A 19 -5.65 -8.92 -14.92
C PHE A 19 -6.85 -9.83 -15.26
N LEU A 20 -7.63 -9.49 -16.29
CA LEU A 20 -8.75 -10.33 -16.76
C LEU A 20 -8.28 -11.62 -17.43
N LEU A 21 -7.17 -11.59 -18.17
CA LEU A 21 -6.61 -12.75 -18.85
C LEU A 21 -6.02 -13.77 -17.85
N VAL A 22 -5.42 -13.30 -16.75
CA VAL A 22 -4.89 -14.16 -15.67
C VAL A 22 -5.99 -14.91 -14.91
N ILE A 23 -7.19 -14.32 -14.74
CA ILE A 23 -8.33 -14.97 -14.08
C ILE A 23 -8.91 -16.10 -14.93
N ILE A 24 -8.94 -15.95 -16.27
CA ILE A 24 -9.52 -16.95 -17.18
C ILE A 24 -8.59 -18.18 -17.34
N VAL A 25 -7.27 -17.99 -17.28
CA VAL A 25 -6.29 -19.11 -17.36
C VAL A 25 -6.17 -19.86 -16.03
N GLY A 26 -6.45 -19.20 -14.89
CA GLY A 26 -6.41 -19.80 -13.55
C GLY A 26 -7.49 -20.86 -13.26
N ALA A 27 -8.49 -21.01 -14.12
CA ALA A 27 -9.54 -22.01 -13.95
C ALA A 27 -9.15 -23.42 -14.46
N PHE A 28 -8.01 -23.59 -15.14
CA PHE A 28 -7.72 -24.83 -15.89
C PHE A 28 -6.67 -25.79 -15.30
N ALA A 29 -6.17 -25.59 -14.08
CA ALA A 29 -5.27 -26.59 -13.47
C ALA A 29 -5.40 -26.66 -11.94
N VAL A 30 -6.56 -27.10 -11.45
CA VAL A 30 -6.66 -27.75 -10.12
C VAL A 30 -7.28 -29.13 -10.31
N VAL A 31 -6.58 -30.01 -11.03
CA VAL A 31 -6.80 -31.46 -10.97
C VAL A 31 -5.42 -32.12 -10.98
N GLY A 32 -4.98 -32.57 -9.80
CA GLY A 32 -3.71 -33.27 -9.64
C GLY A 32 -3.24 -33.27 -8.20
N ALA A 33 -3.66 -34.28 -7.43
CA ALA A 33 -3.48 -34.43 -5.99
C ALA A 33 -2.02 -34.44 -5.52
N CYS A 34 -1.76 -33.94 -4.30
CA CYS A 34 -0.94 -34.58 -3.27
C CYS A 34 -1.26 -33.96 -1.90
N THR A 35 -1.64 -34.81 -0.95
CA THR A 35 -1.82 -34.49 0.46
C THR A 35 -0.46 -34.48 1.17
N CYS A 36 -0.10 -33.42 1.91
CA CYS A 36 0.55 -33.52 3.23
C CYS A 36 0.69 -32.16 3.93
N ASN A 37 0.91 -32.28 5.24
CA ASN A 37 0.62 -31.41 6.36
C ASN A 37 1.61 -30.23 6.57
N ALA A 38 1.21 -29.27 7.41
CA ALA A 38 1.95 -28.06 7.79
C ALA A 38 3.38 -28.30 8.30
N ASN A 39 4.34 -27.50 7.82
CA ASN A 39 5.44 -26.90 8.59
C ASN A 39 6.16 -25.83 7.75
N GLN A 40 6.56 -24.76 8.43
CA GLN A 40 7.09 -23.51 7.91
C GLN A 40 8.61 -23.57 7.76
N SER A 41 9.14 -23.22 6.59
CA SER A 41 10.45 -22.58 6.42
C SER A 41 10.62 -22.08 4.98
N GLU A 42 10.99 -20.81 4.89
CA GLU A 42 11.23 -20.01 3.70
C GLU A 42 12.52 -20.43 2.99
N GLU A 43 12.47 -20.58 1.65
CA GLU A 43 13.50 -20.06 0.74
C GLU A 43 13.04 -20.13 -0.72
N ASP A 44 12.88 -18.94 -1.31
CA ASP A 44 13.01 -18.61 -2.73
C ASP A 44 12.13 -19.29 -3.77
N ALA A 45 10.87 -18.85 -3.83
CA ALA A 45 10.22 -18.60 -5.11
C ALA A 45 9.57 -17.22 -5.08
N MET A 46 10.27 -16.24 -5.66
CA MET A 46 9.87 -14.85 -5.82
C MET A 46 8.70 -14.70 -6.80
N ALA A 47 7.56 -15.33 -6.49
CA ALA A 47 6.30 -15.07 -7.15
C ALA A 47 5.74 -13.77 -6.56
N GLY A 48 5.98 -12.65 -7.25
CA GLY A 48 5.30 -11.39 -6.99
C GLY A 48 3.81 -11.55 -7.23
N LEU A 49 3.09 -12.04 -6.22
CA LEU A 49 1.65 -12.22 -6.24
C LEU A 49 1.02 -10.82 -6.31
N MET A 50 0.49 -10.47 -7.48
CA MET A 50 -0.19 -9.21 -7.74
C MET A 50 -1.47 -9.14 -6.89
N GLY A 51 -1.32 -8.81 -5.61
CA GLY A 51 -2.45 -8.69 -4.69
C GLY A 51 -2.12 -8.90 -3.22
N ALA A 52 -1.05 -9.63 -2.87
CA ALA A 52 -0.65 -9.77 -1.47
C ALA A 52 0.09 -8.49 -1.02
N PRO A 53 -0.23 -7.89 0.14
CA PRO A 53 0.58 -6.83 0.71
C PRO A 53 2.01 -7.34 0.90
N LYS A 54 2.96 -6.76 0.17
CA LYS A 54 4.38 -7.09 0.30
C LYS A 54 4.99 -6.15 1.33
N ASP A 55 5.73 -6.70 2.28
CA ASP A 55 6.53 -5.90 3.21
C ASP A 55 7.65 -5.20 2.42
N VAL A 56 7.73 -3.87 2.56
CA VAL A 56 8.75 -3.06 1.90
C VAL A 56 9.82 -2.75 2.93
N SER A 57 11.03 -3.24 2.67
CA SER A 57 12.18 -2.86 3.49
C SER A 57 12.39 -1.34 3.34
N HIS A 58 12.53 -0.64 4.46
CA HIS A 58 12.70 0.81 4.45
C HIS A 58 13.98 1.22 3.68
N SER A 59 14.95 0.32 3.50
CA SER A 59 16.23 0.61 2.83
C SER A 59 16.14 0.84 1.32
N GLU A 60 15.21 0.18 0.60
CA GLU A 60 15.20 0.25 -0.87
C GLU A 60 14.43 1.47 -1.41
N ASN A 61 13.51 2.03 -0.63
CA ASN A 61 12.67 3.17 -1.04
C ASN A 61 12.38 4.16 0.11
N SER A 62 13.35 4.37 1.02
CA SER A 62 13.17 5.21 2.23
C SER A 62 12.61 6.59 1.90
N ALA A 63 13.22 7.28 0.93
CA ALA A 63 12.84 8.64 0.57
C ALA A 63 11.40 8.73 0.04
N GLU A 64 10.95 7.77 -0.79
CA GLU A 64 9.58 7.78 -1.30
C GLU A 64 8.58 7.50 -0.17
N LEU A 65 8.88 6.50 0.67
CA LEU A 65 8.04 6.15 1.81
C LEU A 65 7.90 7.32 2.79
N ASP A 66 9.00 8.02 3.08
CA ASP A 66 9.00 9.19 3.97
C ASP A 66 8.13 10.32 3.41
N ASN A 67 8.21 10.59 2.11
CA ASN A 67 7.34 11.57 1.46
C ASN A 67 5.85 11.18 1.56
N ILE A 68 5.54 9.89 1.42
CA ILE A 68 4.16 9.38 1.55
C ILE A 68 3.68 9.48 3.01
N GLY A 69 4.54 9.16 3.97
CA GLY A 69 4.26 9.28 5.40
C GLY A 69 4.01 10.72 5.83
N GLN A 70 4.84 11.67 5.37
CA GLN A 70 4.64 13.11 5.60
C GLN A 70 3.32 13.59 5.00
N PHE A 71 3.04 13.24 3.74
CA PHE A 71 1.78 13.58 3.09
C PHE A 71 0.56 13.07 3.86
N ALA A 72 0.62 11.85 4.40
CA ALA A 72 -0.48 11.29 5.19
C ALA A 72 -0.78 12.12 6.45
N VAL A 73 0.27 12.55 7.16
CA VAL A 73 0.13 13.38 8.38
C VAL A 73 -0.38 14.78 8.04
N GLU A 74 0.18 15.42 7.02
CA GLU A 74 -0.24 16.75 6.58
C GLU A 74 -1.72 16.77 6.15
N GLN A 75 -2.13 15.78 5.36
CA GLN A 75 -3.52 15.64 4.93
C GLN A 75 -4.47 15.43 6.11
N TYR A 76 -4.07 14.61 7.08
CA TYR A 76 -4.87 14.38 8.28
C TYR A 76 -4.98 15.65 9.12
N ASN A 77 -3.87 16.35 9.34
CA ASN A 77 -3.84 17.63 10.07
C ASN A 77 -4.72 18.69 9.40
N SER A 78 -4.67 18.80 8.07
CA SER A 78 -5.50 19.75 7.32
C SER A 78 -7.00 19.41 7.36
N LYS A 79 -7.37 18.11 7.42
CA LYS A 79 -8.77 17.67 7.45
C LYS A 79 -9.39 17.72 8.84
N GLU A 80 -8.66 17.28 9.86
CA GLU A 80 -9.15 17.13 11.23
C GLU A 80 -8.75 18.30 12.14
N GLY A 81 -7.95 19.25 11.63
CA GLY A 81 -7.46 20.39 12.41
C GLY A 81 -6.51 20.00 13.55
N LYS A 82 -5.81 18.86 13.41
CA LYS A 82 -4.84 18.37 14.41
C LYS A 82 -3.42 18.83 14.10
N ASN A 83 -2.53 18.73 15.09
CA ASN A 83 -1.11 19.06 14.96
C ASN A 83 -0.22 17.83 15.22
N LEU A 84 -0.35 16.80 14.38
CA LEU A 84 0.55 15.65 14.45
C LEU A 84 1.86 15.94 13.72
N SER A 85 2.99 15.61 14.34
CA SER A 85 4.32 15.71 13.71
C SER A 85 4.83 14.32 13.31
N PHE A 86 5.11 14.11 12.03
CA PHE A 86 5.70 12.87 11.52
C PHE A 86 7.09 12.63 12.12
N LYS A 87 7.36 11.42 12.61
CA LYS A 87 8.67 11.06 13.19
C LYS A 87 9.39 9.98 12.40
N LYS A 88 8.76 8.82 12.21
CA LYS A 88 9.32 7.71 11.44
C LYS A 88 8.25 6.74 10.97
N ILE A 89 8.59 5.90 10.00
CA ILE A 89 7.76 4.76 9.58
C ILE A 89 8.23 3.52 10.35
N VAL A 90 7.30 2.86 11.03
CA VAL A 90 7.54 1.62 11.79
C VAL A 90 7.42 0.41 10.88
N SER A 91 6.44 0.43 9.98
CA SER A 91 6.21 -0.64 9.01
C SER A 91 5.63 -0.05 7.73
N ALA A 92 6.10 -0.53 6.58
CA ALA A 92 5.54 -0.17 5.28
C ALA A 92 5.20 -1.45 4.52
N LYS A 93 3.96 -1.55 4.06
CA LYS A 93 3.54 -2.59 3.11
C LYS A 93 3.02 -1.92 1.85
N THR A 94 3.29 -2.54 0.72
CA THR A 94 2.82 -2.07 -0.57
C THR A 94 1.95 -3.13 -1.23
N GLN A 95 0.84 -2.68 -1.80
CA GLN A 95 -0.07 -3.51 -2.55
C GLN A 95 -0.31 -2.91 -3.93
N VAL A 96 -0.12 -3.72 -4.98
CA VAL A 96 -0.43 -3.32 -6.36
C VAL A 96 -1.93 -3.48 -6.58
N VAL A 97 -2.59 -2.40 -6.96
CA VAL A 97 -4.02 -2.34 -7.25
C VAL A 97 -4.21 -1.60 -8.59
N ALA A 98 -5.30 -0.86 -8.79
CA ALA A 98 -5.36 0.22 -9.79
C ALA A 98 -4.47 1.41 -9.36
N GLY A 99 -3.21 1.14 -9.01
CA GLY A 99 -2.18 2.07 -8.54
C GLY A 99 -1.26 1.35 -7.57
N THR A 100 -0.58 2.13 -6.72
CA THR A 100 0.18 1.60 -5.59
C THR A 100 -0.53 2.03 -4.31
N MET A 101 -0.99 1.06 -3.52
CA MET A 101 -1.57 1.31 -2.21
C MET A 101 -0.52 1.02 -1.14
N TYR A 102 -0.17 2.06 -0.38
CA TYR A 102 0.80 1.98 0.70
C TYR A 102 0.05 1.88 2.02
N HIS A 103 0.32 0.80 2.76
CA HIS A 103 -0.15 0.59 4.12
C HIS A 103 1.02 0.90 5.04
N LEU A 104 0.94 2.05 5.71
CA LEU A 104 2.01 2.56 6.55
C LEU A 104 1.57 2.54 8.00
N VAL A 105 2.44 2.07 8.88
CA VAL A 105 2.36 2.34 10.31
C VAL A 105 3.38 3.41 10.60
N ILE A 106 2.91 4.61 10.91
CA ILE A 106 3.75 5.78 11.18
C ILE A 106 3.74 6.10 12.67
N GLU A 107 4.91 6.44 13.19
CA GLU A 107 5.05 7.00 14.52
C GLU A 107 4.95 8.53 14.38
N ALA A 108 3.99 9.14 15.06
CA ALA A 108 3.80 10.58 15.05
C ALA A 108 3.73 11.13 16.49
N HIS A 109 4.29 12.32 16.69
CA HIS A 109 4.20 13.05 17.94
C HIS A 109 2.91 13.86 17.93
N GLY A 110 1.99 13.56 18.85
CA GLY A 110 0.81 14.39 19.11
C GLY A 110 1.09 15.44 20.18
N ASP A 111 0.05 16.02 20.76
CA ASP A 111 0.20 17.11 21.75
C ASP A 111 0.91 16.63 23.04
N ASP A 112 0.57 15.43 23.53
CA ASP A 112 1.06 14.93 24.83
C ASP A 112 2.01 13.71 24.73
N ALA A 113 1.94 12.94 23.63
CA ALA A 113 2.67 11.69 23.51
C ALA A 113 2.92 11.27 22.05
N VAL A 114 3.96 10.46 21.88
CA VAL A 114 4.25 9.75 20.64
C VAL A 114 3.30 8.56 20.50
N LYS A 115 2.54 8.50 19.40
CA LYS A 115 1.57 7.44 19.10
C LYS A 115 1.81 6.89 17.71
N ASN A 116 1.44 5.64 17.51
CA ASN A 116 1.46 5.01 16.20
C ASN A 116 0.12 5.21 15.51
N TYR A 117 0.15 5.40 14.20
CA TYR A 117 -1.01 5.57 13.34
C TYR A 117 -0.89 4.67 12.14
N GLU A 118 -1.99 4.01 11.78
CA GLU A 118 -2.14 3.27 10.55
C GLU A 118 -2.71 4.20 9.48
N ALA A 119 -1.94 4.38 8.41
CA ALA A 119 -2.30 5.19 7.27
C ALA A 119 -2.36 4.34 6.00
N LYS A 120 -3.41 4.51 5.21
CA LYS A 120 -3.52 3.93 3.86
C LYS A 120 -3.51 5.05 2.84
N VAL A 121 -2.46 5.08 2.03
CA VAL A 121 -2.28 6.09 0.99
C VAL A 121 -2.33 5.43 -0.37
N TRP A 122 -3.20 5.93 -1.24
CA TRP A 122 -3.32 5.45 -2.61
C TRP A 122 -2.65 6.43 -3.58
N HIS A 123 -1.64 5.94 -4.30
CA HIS A 123 -0.87 6.70 -5.26
C HIS A 123 -1.13 6.18 -6.68
N LYS A 124 -1.57 7.07 -7.57
CA LYS A 124 -1.80 6.80 -8.99
C LYS A 124 -0.90 7.71 -9.84
N PRO A 125 0.27 7.23 -10.29
CA PRO A 125 1.21 8.08 -11.02
C PRO A 125 0.64 8.60 -12.36
N TRP A 126 -0.21 7.82 -13.03
CA TRP A 126 -0.85 8.22 -14.31
C TRP A 126 -1.87 9.36 -14.20
N GLU A 127 -2.45 9.56 -13.01
CA GLU A 127 -3.38 10.65 -12.72
C GLU A 127 -2.72 11.77 -11.90
N ASN A 128 -1.44 11.61 -11.52
CA ASN A 128 -0.76 12.45 -10.51
C ASN A 128 -1.59 12.62 -9.24
N HIS A 129 -2.33 11.57 -8.86
CA HIS A 129 -3.29 11.61 -7.76
C HIS A 129 -2.75 10.86 -6.55
N LYS A 130 -2.73 11.53 -5.39
CA LYS A 130 -2.39 10.96 -4.09
C LYS A 130 -3.54 11.23 -3.14
N SER A 131 -4.08 10.18 -2.52
CA SER A 131 -5.20 10.29 -1.58
C SER A 131 -4.92 9.50 -0.32
N LEU A 132 -5.27 10.08 0.83
CA LEU A 132 -5.32 9.41 2.12
C LEU A 132 -6.70 8.79 2.30
N GLU A 133 -6.77 7.46 2.21
CA GLU A 133 -8.02 6.68 2.31
C GLU A 133 -8.33 6.33 3.76
N HIS A 134 -7.30 6.08 4.56
CA HIS A 134 -7.46 5.68 5.95
C HIS A 134 -6.39 6.33 6.82
N PHE A 135 -6.80 6.83 7.98
CA PHE A 135 -5.88 7.29 9.01
C PHE A 135 -6.50 7.03 10.38
N LYS A 136 -5.94 6.09 11.13
CA LYS A 136 -6.42 5.72 12.46
C LYS A 136 -5.27 5.47 13.43
N PRO A 137 -5.46 5.67 14.74
CA PRO A 137 -4.46 5.27 15.72
C PRO A 137 -4.24 3.74 15.66
N HIS A 138 -2.98 3.33 15.63
CA HIS A 138 -2.55 1.94 15.58
C HIS A 138 -2.12 1.49 16.99
N GLY A 139 -2.90 0.58 17.58
CA GLY A 139 -2.76 0.22 19.00
C GLY A 139 -3.42 1.27 19.90
N GLY A 140 -4.63 0.97 20.35
CA GLY A 140 -5.38 1.90 21.20
C GLY A 140 -4.72 2.07 22.56
N SER A 141 -4.17 3.26 22.83
CA SER A 141 -4.46 3.92 24.11
C SER A 141 -5.73 4.75 23.91
N ALA A 142 -6.87 4.07 23.82
CA ALA A 142 -8.09 4.65 24.36
C ALA A 142 -7.84 4.70 25.88
N SER A 143 -7.24 5.78 26.35
CA SER A 143 -7.29 6.07 27.78
C SER A 143 -8.63 6.74 28.04
N GLN A 144 -9.35 6.14 28.98
CA GLN A 144 -10.71 6.38 29.44
C GLN A 144 -11.06 7.84 29.70
#